data_AF-A0A7G5YW04-F1
#
_entry.id   AF-A0A7G5YW04-F1
#
_cell.length_a   1.000
_cell.length_b   1.000
_cell.length_c   1.000
_cell.angle_alpha   90.00
_cell.angle_beta   90.00
_cell.angle_gamma   90.00
#
_symmetry.space_group_name_H-M   'P 1'
#
loop_
_entity.id
_entity.type
_entity.pdbx_description
1 polymer ?
#
loop_
_entity_poly.entity_id
_entity_poly.type
_entity_poly.pdbx_seq_one_letter_code
_entity_poly.pdbx_strand_id
1 'polypeptide(L)'
;MSLFLPSDEGRAILALSFEPSADGYFYYYWRWSRGIPVTAEEREAYLKIPSLGSRRAWRKGIANRSTVPPRAFGPTHQKLLVAMPVSMAVLGLLGGLIFALSGASDILSIGGVASLIAGVALIWFGCWIILAKIRHTRKGVALPPQ
;
A
#
# COMPACT_ATOMS: atom_id res chain seq x y z
N MET A 1 -5.95 -1.19 -28.70
CA MET A 1 -6.77 -0.30 -27.85
C MET A 1 -6.65 -0.82 -26.42
N SER A 2 -5.88 -0.18 -25.53
CA SER A 2 -5.66 -0.71 -24.18
C SER A 2 -6.82 -0.28 -23.27
N LEU A 3 -7.50 -1.26 -22.67
CA LEU A 3 -8.76 -1.09 -21.92
C LEU A 3 -8.58 -0.54 -20.49
N PHE A 4 -7.41 -0.01 -20.15
CA PHE A 4 -7.13 0.50 -18.81
C PHE A 4 -6.30 1.77 -18.92
N LEU A 5 -6.95 2.88 -19.29
CA LEU A 5 -6.44 4.18 -18.87
C LEU A 5 -6.25 4.13 -17.34
N PRO A 6 -5.15 4.66 -16.79
CA PRO A 6 -5.00 4.72 -15.35
C PRO A 6 -6.17 5.52 -14.79
N SER A 7 -7.09 4.86 -14.09
CA SER A 7 -8.09 5.56 -13.28
C SER A 7 -7.36 6.50 -12.31
N ASP A 8 -7.98 7.60 -11.93
CA ASP A 8 -7.38 8.55 -10.98
C ASP A 8 -6.93 7.85 -9.68
N GLU A 9 -7.66 6.81 -9.26
CA GLU A 9 -7.30 5.92 -8.15
C GLU A 9 -6.02 5.13 -8.41
N GLY A 10 -5.86 4.55 -9.62
CA GLY A 10 -4.64 3.85 -10.01
C GLY A 10 -3.43 4.78 -10.03
N ARG A 11 -3.60 6.02 -10.48
CA ARG A 11 -2.54 7.05 -10.45
C ARG A 11 -2.18 7.44 -9.01
N ALA A 12 -3.16 7.59 -8.12
CA ALA A 12 -2.94 7.89 -6.71
C ALA A 12 -2.15 6.79 -5.99
N ILE A 13 -2.46 5.51 -6.27
CA ILE A 13 -1.72 4.38 -5.70
C ILE A 13 -0.26 4.36 -6.17
N LEU A 14 -0.02 4.70 -7.44
CA LEU A 14 1.34 4.76 -8.01
C LEU A 14 2.14 5.94 -7.50
N ALA A 15 1.49 7.07 -7.24
CA ALA A 15 2.14 8.23 -6.65
C ALA A 15 2.76 7.92 -5.28
N LEU A 16 2.25 6.93 -4.55
CA LEU A 16 2.81 6.48 -3.27
C LEU A 16 4.19 5.80 -3.39
N SER A 17 4.61 5.41 -4.60
CA SER A 17 5.98 4.96 -4.86
C SER A 17 6.99 6.10 -4.78
N PHE A 18 6.54 7.36 -4.76
CA PHE A 18 7.39 8.54 -4.71
C PHE A 18 7.28 9.25 -3.36
N GLU A 19 8.37 9.87 -2.93
CA GLU A 19 8.42 10.74 -1.76
C GLU A 19 9.10 12.05 -2.15
N PRO A 20 8.52 13.22 -1.83
CA PRO A 20 9.16 14.50 -2.15
C PRO A 20 10.48 14.66 -1.37
N SER A 21 11.44 15.29 -2.02
CA SER A 21 12.76 15.66 -1.49
C SER A 21 13.08 17.10 -1.90
N ALA A 22 14.11 17.70 -1.32
CA ALA A 22 14.54 19.07 -1.64
C ALA A 22 14.78 19.27 -3.15
N ASP A 23 15.38 18.29 -3.82
CA ASP A 23 15.80 18.37 -5.23
C ASP A 23 14.90 17.56 -6.19
N GLY A 24 13.72 17.12 -5.75
CA GLY A 24 12.80 16.33 -6.57
C GLY A 24 12.09 15.24 -5.78
N TYR A 25 12.29 13.98 -6.16
CA TYR A 25 11.62 12.84 -5.53
C TYR A 25 12.55 11.66 -5.30
N PHE A 26 12.21 10.83 -4.32
CA PHE A 26 12.75 9.48 -4.19
C PHE A 26 11.73 8.48 -4.70
N TYR A 27 12.12 7.69 -5.70
CA TYR A 27 11.36 6.54 -6.19
C TYR A 27 11.71 5.29 -5.39
N TYR A 28 10.69 4.54 -5.00
CA TYR A 28 10.84 3.30 -4.27
C TYR A 28 10.19 2.16 -5.05
N TYR A 29 11.00 1.19 -5.45
CA TYR A 29 10.51 0.02 -6.20
C TYR A 29 9.53 -0.81 -5.35
N TRP A 30 9.92 -1.03 -4.10
CA TRP A 30 9.04 -1.53 -3.05
C TRP A 30 8.98 -0.47 -1.96
N ARG A 31 7.89 -0.38 -1.22
CA ARG A 31 7.74 0.69 -0.21
C ARG A 31 8.77 0.63 0.92
N TRP A 32 9.41 -0.52 1.08
CA TRP A 32 10.51 -0.82 2.01
C TRP A 32 11.89 -0.82 1.34
N SER A 33 11.97 -0.53 0.04
CA SER A 33 13.26 -0.50 -0.66
C SER A 33 14.05 0.75 -0.30
N ARG A 34 15.31 0.75 -0.71
CA ARG A 34 16.09 1.99 -0.84
C ARG A 34 15.42 2.92 -1.86
N GLY A 35 15.54 4.22 -1.62
CA GLY A 35 14.99 5.25 -2.51
C GLY A 35 15.99 5.57 -3.62
N ILE A 36 15.52 5.71 -4.84
CA ILE A 36 16.32 6.15 -6.00
C ILE A 36 15.95 7.60 -6.29
N PRO A 37 16.89 8.55 -6.27
CA PRO A 37 16.61 9.94 -6.64
C PRO A 37 16.12 10.03 -8.09
N VAL A 38 15.01 10.74 -8.28
CA VAL A 38 14.40 10.99 -9.59
C VAL A 38 13.87 12.42 -9.67
N THR A 39 13.86 12.97 -10.88
CA THR A 39 13.34 14.33 -11.12
C THR A 39 11.82 14.36 -11.16
N ALA A 40 11.25 15.57 -11.14
CA ALA A 40 9.81 15.77 -11.32
C ALA A 40 9.34 15.26 -12.70
N GLU A 41 10.13 15.47 -13.76
CA GLU A 41 9.79 14.96 -15.09
C GLU A 41 9.79 13.43 -15.12
N GLU A 42 10.77 12.78 -14.48
CA GLU A 42 10.86 11.32 -14.40
C GLU A 42 9.67 10.72 -13.64
N ARG A 43 9.22 11.37 -12.56
CA ARG A 43 8.00 10.98 -11.82
C ARG A 43 6.77 11.08 -12.71
N GLU A 44 6.56 12.20 -13.38
CA GLU A 44 5.39 12.38 -14.25
C GLU A 44 5.42 11.44 -15.45
N ALA A 45 6.60 11.18 -16.02
CA ALA A 45 6.77 10.18 -17.07
C ALA A 45 6.35 8.79 -16.57
N TYR A 46 6.78 8.39 -15.36
CA TYR A 46 6.38 7.11 -14.76
C TYR A 46 4.87 7.00 -14.52
N LEU A 47 4.22 8.06 -14.02
CA LEU A 47 2.78 8.06 -13.74
C LEU A 47 1.93 7.94 -15.02
N LYS A 48 2.48 8.34 -16.17
CA LYS A 48 1.84 8.19 -17.49
C LYS A 48 2.03 6.79 -18.09
N ILE A 49 2.91 5.95 -17.54
CA ILE A 49 3.16 4.60 -18.06
C ILE A 49 1.94 3.70 -17.80
N PRO A 50 1.33 3.09 -18.83
CA PRO A 50 0.23 2.13 -18.66
C PRO A 50 0.66 0.94 -17.79
N SER A 51 -0.30 0.33 -17.10
CA SER A 51 -0.05 -0.60 -15.98
C SER A 51 0.70 -1.89 -16.33
N LEU A 52 0.71 -2.31 -17.60
CA LEU A 52 1.28 -3.58 -18.06
C LEU A 52 2.56 -3.37 -18.90
N GLY A 53 3.65 -4.05 -18.49
CA GLY A 53 4.87 -4.26 -19.29
C GLY A 53 5.91 -3.14 -19.27
N SER A 54 5.52 -1.88 -19.43
CA SER A 54 6.44 -0.76 -19.70
C SER A 54 7.15 -0.21 -18.45
N ARG A 55 6.60 -0.43 -17.24
CA ARG A 55 7.24 0.03 -15.99
C ARG A 55 8.53 -0.72 -15.64
N ARG A 56 8.69 -1.96 -16.11
CA ARG A 56 9.92 -2.74 -15.89
C ARG A 56 11.10 -2.12 -16.63
N ALA A 57 10.89 -1.64 -17.85
CA ALA A 57 11.92 -0.97 -18.64
C ALA A 57 12.36 0.34 -17.97
N TRP A 58 11.40 1.17 -17.54
CA TRP A 58 11.71 2.40 -16.80
C TRP A 58 12.54 2.13 -15.54
N ARG A 59 12.15 1.13 -14.74
CA ARG A 59 12.92 0.73 -13.55
C ARG A 59 14.34 0.30 -13.87
N LYS A 60 14.54 -0.44 -14.96
CA LYS A 60 15.88 -0.86 -15.41
C LYS A 60 16.75 0.35 -15.76
N GLY A 61 16.16 1.41 -16.30
CA GLY A 61 16.85 2.67 -16.63
C GLY A 61 17.40 3.43 -15.41
N ILE A 62 16.83 3.23 -14.22
CA ILE A 62 17.27 3.91 -12.99
C ILE A 62 17.96 2.98 -11.98
N ALA A 63 18.03 1.67 -12.26
CA ALA A 63 18.43 0.65 -11.29
C ALA A 63 19.88 0.78 -10.77
N ASN A 64 20.77 1.39 -11.54
CA ASN A 64 22.21 1.52 -11.20
C ASN A 64 22.56 2.88 -10.59
N ARG A 65 21.58 3.73 -10.29
CA ARG A 65 21.82 5.03 -9.64
C ARG A 65 22.17 4.86 -8.17
N SER A 66 22.79 5.89 -7.59
CA SER A 66 22.96 5.96 -6.13
C SER A 66 21.60 5.91 -5.43
N THR A 67 21.57 5.33 -4.24
CA THR A 67 20.33 5.12 -3.49
C THR A 67 20.43 5.68 -2.09
N VAL A 68 19.32 6.17 -1.55
CA VAL A 68 19.18 6.57 -0.15
C VAL A 68 18.76 5.37 0.71
N PRO A 69 18.99 5.41 2.03
CA PRO A 69 18.58 4.34 2.93
C PRO A 69 17.09 3.99 2.80
N PRO A 70 16.71 2.76 3.21
CA PRO A 70 15.31 2.35 3.25
C PRO A 70 14.46 3.28 4.13
N ARG A 71 13.18 3.42 3.78
CA ARG A 71 12.24 4.21 4.60
C ARG A 71 12.01 3.56 5.96
N ALA A 72 11.70 4.39 6.95
CA ALA A 72 11.21 3.91 8.23
C ALA A 72 9.90 3.12 8.06
N PHE A 73 9.82 1.96 8.72
CA PHE A 73 8.71 1.03 8.54
C PHE A 73 7.36 1.65 8.98
N GLY A 74 7.30 2.12 10.23
CA GLY A 74 6.05 2.58 10.86
C GLY A 74 5.31 3.69 10.10
N PRO A 75 5.96 4.83 9.78
CA PRO A 75 5.29 5.93 9.07
C PRO A 75 4.77 5.51 7.69
N THR A 76 5.56 4.72 6.95
CA THR A 76 5.19 4.22 5.62
C THR A 76 4.04 3.22 5.70
N HIS A 77 4.03 2.36 6.72
CA HIS A 77 2.96 1.41 6.99
C HIS A 77 1.63 2.14 7.27
N GLN A 78 1.68 3.21 8.08
CA GLN A 78 0.50 4.01 8.38
C GLN A 78 -0.07 4.69 7.12
N LYS A 79 0.78 5.30 6.28
CA LYS A 79 0.37 5.91 4.99
C LYS A 79 -0.30 4.88 4.08
N LEU A 80 0.23 3.66 4.05
CA LEU A 80 -0.33 2.52 3.31
C LEU A 80 -1.76 2.18 3.76
N LEU A 81 -1.96 1.94 5.05
CA LEU A 81 -3.27 1.57 5.60
C LEU A 81 -4.32 2.66 5.36
N VAL A 82 -3.92 3.93 5.45
CA VAL A 82 -4.82 5.07 5.16
C VAL A 82 -5.24 5.08 3.69
N ALA A 83 -4.33 4.77 2.77
CA ALA A 83 -4.61 4.75 1.33
C ALA A 83 -5.41 3.53 0.86
N MET A 84 -5.45 2.44 1.64
CA MET A 84 -6.24 1.25 1.29
C MET A 84 -7.74 1.57 1.19
N PRO A 85 -8.48 0.99 0.23
CA PRO A 85 -9.91 1.23 0.11
C PRO A 85 -10.66 0.61 1.29
N VAL A 86 -11.79 1.21 1.67
CA VAL A 86 -12.62 0.70 2.79
C VAL A 86 -13.15 -0.70 2.48
N SER A 87 -13.36 -1.04 1.20
CA SER A 87 -13.74 -2.39 0.77
C SER A 87 -12.75 -3.46 1.24
N MET A 88 -11.45 -3.19 1.30
CA MET A 88 -10.46 -4.15 1.84
C MET A 88 -10.64 -4.39 3.33
N ALA A 89 -11.01 -3.37 4.11
CA ALA A 89 -11.31 -3.54 5.53
C ALA A 89 -12.57 -4.41 5.71
N VAL A 90 -13.62 -4.16 4.92
CA VAL A 90 -14.86 -4.94 4.94
C VAL A 90 -14.60 -6.40 4.56
N LEU A 91 -13.85 -6.64 3.49
CA LEU A 91 -13.47 -8.00 3.06
C LEU A 91 -12.64 -8.72 4.12
N GLY A 92 -11.69 -8.03 4.75
CA GLY A 92 -10.89 -8.59 5.84
C GLY A 92 -11.73 -8.97 7.05
N LEU A 93 -12.68 -8.12 7.46
CA LEU A 93 -13.56 -8.40 8.59
C LEU A 93 -14.54 -9.55 8.30
N LEU A 94 -15.25 -9.50 7.16
CA LEU A 94 -16.24 -10.52 6.81
C LEU A 94 -15.58 -11.87 6.50
N GLY A 95 -14.53 -11.86 5.68
CA GLY A 95 -13.76 -13.07 5.40
C GLY A 95 -13.14 -13.62 6.67
N GLY A 96 -12.56 -12.75 7.49
CA GLY A 96 -11.97 -13.14 8.76
C GLY A 96 -12.98 -13.79 9.72
N LEU A 97 -14.21 -13.27 9.80
CA LEU A 97 -15.30 -13.86 10.58
C LEU A 97 -15.68 -15.25 10.05
N ILE A 98 -15.82 -15.43 8.74
CA ILE A 98 -16.16 -16.72 8.12
C ILE A 98 -15.09 -17.77 8.44
N PHE A 99 -13.81 -17.43 8.23
CA PHE A 99 -12.68 -18.32 8.53
C PHE A 99 -12.58 -18.63 10.03
N ALA A 100 -12.78 -17.63 10.90
CA ALA A 100 -12.76 -17.84 12.34
C ALA A 100 -13.87 -18.79 12.81
N LEU A 101 -15.10 -18.61 12.32
CA LEU A 101 -16.24 -19.47 12.67
C LEU A 101 -16.07 -20.88 12.12
N SER A 102 -15.63 -21.00 10.86
CA SER A 102 -15.33 -22.30 10.26
C SER A 102 -14.22 -23.03 11.01
N GLY A 103 -13.13 -22.34 11.33
CA GLY A 103 -12.02 -22.91 12.10
C GLY A 103 -12.40 -23.32 13.52
N ALA A 104 -13.23 -22.51 14.20
CA ALA A 104 -13.73 -22.83 15.53
C ALA A 104 -14.63 -24.09 15.54
N SER A 105 -15.40 -24.33 14.47
CA SER A 105 -16.25 -25.51 14.34
C SER A 105 -15.48 -26.83 14.18
N ASP A 106 -14.21 -26.77 13.78
CA ASP A 106 -13.36 -27.96 13.55
C ASP A 106 -11.97 -27.80 14.21
N ILE A 107 -11.93 -27.24 15.43
CA ILE A 107 -10.67 -26.83 16.07
C ILE A 107 -9.72 -27.98 16.42
N LEU A 108 -10.20 -29.22 16.41
CA LEU A 108 -9.40 -30.41 16.65
C LEU A 108 -8.59 -30.82 15.41
N SER A 109 -8.92 -30.32 14.23
CA SER A 109 -8.18 -30.56 13.01
C SER A 109 -7.14 -29.46 12.76
N ILE A 110 -6.01 -29.83 12.14
CA ILE A 110 -4.98 -28.87 11.71
C ILE A 110 -5.59 -27.82 10.77
N GLY A 111 -6.54 -28.24 9.91
CA GLY A 111 -7.25 -27.35 8.99
C GLY A 111 -8.10 -26.32 9.73
N GLY A 112 -8.83 -26.73 10.77
CA GLY A 112 -9.63 -25.82 11.59
C GLY A 112 -8.78 -24.82 12.36
N VAL A 113 -7.67 -25.26 12.97
CA VAL A 113 -6.71 -24.36 13.64
C VAL A 113 -6.13 -23.34 12.65
N ALA A 114 -5.69 -23.78 11.46
CA ALA A 114 -5.15 -22.89 10.44
C ALA A 114 -6.20 -21.88 9.94
N SER A 115 -7.44 -22.34 9.72
CA SER A 115 -8.57 -21.50 9.34
C SER A 115 -8.88 -20.45 10.41
N LEU A 116 -8.87 -20.84 11.70
CA LEU A 116 -9.09 -19.93 12.82
C LEU A 116 -8.01 -18.84 12.89
N ILE A 117 -6.73 -19.22 12.78
CA ILE A 117 -5.60 -18.28 12.79
C ILE A 117 -5.71 -17.31 11.61
N ALA A 118 -6.00 -17.80 10.41
CA ALA A 118 -6.21 -16.97 9.23
C ALA A 118 -7.38 -16.00 9.45
N GLY A 119 -8.49 -16.47 10.03
CA GLY A 119 -9.64 -15.65 10.37
C GLY A 119 -9.30 -14.49 11.31
N VAL A 120 -8.63 -14.80 12.42
CA VAL A 120 -8.18 -13.79 13.39
C VAL A 120 -7.22 -12.79 12.75
N ALA A 121 -6.28 -13.24 11.93
CA ALA A 121 -5.34 -12.36 11.23
C ALA A 121 -6.04 -11.41 10.26
N LEU A 122 -7.06 -11.87 9.53
CA LEU A 122 -7.86 -11.04 8.62
C LEU A 122 -8.70 -10.00 9.38
N ILE A 123 -9.33 -10.40 10.49
CA ILE A 123 -10.06 -9.47 11.37
C ILE A 123 -9.11 -8.38 11.89
N TRP A 124 -7.95 -8.80 12.41
CA TRP A 124 -6.92 -7.89 12.91
C TRP A 124 -6.48 -6.89 11.84
N PHE A 125 -6.22 -7.36 10.61
CA PHE A 125 -5.86 -6.52 9.47
C PHE A 125 -6.96 -5.52 9.10
N GLY A 126 -8.23 -5.96 9.03
CA GLY A 126 -9.37 -5.08 8.76
C GLY A 126 -9.52 -3.97 9.81
N CYS A 127 -9.39 -4.33 11.09
CA CYS A 127 -9.37 -3.36 12.19
C CYS A 127 -8.23 -2.34 12.06
N TRP A 128 -7.03 -2.78 11.67
CA TRP A 128 -5.88 -1.88 11.47
C TRP A 128 -6.13 -0.83 10.38
N ILE A 129 -6.78 -1.19 9.28
CA ILE A 129 -7.15 -0.23 8.22
C ILE A 129 -8.11 0.82 8.79
N ILE A 130 -9.15 0.40 9.50
CA ILE A 130 -10.15 1.30 10.09
C ILE A 130 -9.48 2.25 11.11
N LEU A 131 -8.70 1.70 12.03
CA LEU A 131 -7.98 2.48 13.05
C LEU A 131 -6.98 3.46 12.43
N ALA A 132 -6.33 3.08 11.33
CA ALA A 132 -5.40 3.98 10.63
C ALA A 132 -6.13 5.17 10.01
N LYS A 133 -7.27 4.92 9.35
CA LYS A 133 -8.13 5.97 8.77
C LYS A 133 -8.69 6.90 9.85
N ILE A 134 -9.23 6.37 10.94
CA ILE A 134 -9.75 7.19 12.06
C ILE A 134 -8.64 8.08 12.64
N ARG A 135 -7.46 7.52 12.89
CA ARG A 135 -6.30 8.29 13.40
C ARG A 135 -5.89 9.39 12.43
N HIS A 136 -5.91 9.11 11.13
CA HIS A 136 -5.59 10.10 10.11
C HIS A 136 -6.61 11.23 10.06
N THR A 137 -7.90 10.93 10.07
CA THR A 137 -8.96 11.95 10.11
C THR A 137 -8.85 12.82 11.36
N ARG A 138 -8.63 12.22 12.54
CA ARG A 138 -8.45 12.98 13.80
C ARG A 138 -7.23 13.91 13.78
N LYS A 139 -6.12 13.48 13.17
CA LYS A 139 -4.93 14.33 12.99
C LYS A 139 -5.13 15.40 11.92
N GLY A 140 -5.88 15.11 10.86
CA GLY A 140 -6.23 16.08 9.81
C GLY A 140 -7.19 17.17 10.28
N VAL A 141 -8.01 16.90 11.31
CA VAL A 141 -8.84 17.92 11.98
C VAL A 141 -7.99 18.83 12.90
N ALA A 142 -6.77 18.42 13.27
CA ALA A 142 -5.94 19.10 14.26
C ALA A 142 -4.85 20.02 13.68
N LEU A 143 -4.69 20.13 12.36
CA LEU A 143 -3.73 21.05 11.74
C LEU A 143 -4.40 21.82 10.59
N PRO A 144 -4.49 23.17 10.67
CA PRO A 144 -4.81 23.96 9.49
C PRO A 144 -3.71 23.74 8.42
N PRO A 145 -4.05 23.87 7.13
CA PRO A 145 -3.09 23.67 6.04
C PRO A 145 -1.92 24.65 6.21
N GLN A 146 -0.70 24.13 6.16
CA GLN A 146 0.52 24.90 5.88
C GLN A 146 0.95 24.60 4.45
#